data_AF-A0A2K3K185-F1
#
_entry.id   AF-A0A2K3K185-F1
#
_cell.length_a   1.000
_cell.length_b   1.000
_cell.length_c   1.000
_cell.angle_alpha   90.00
_cell.angle_beta   90.00
_cell.angle_gamma   90.00
#
_symmetry.space_group_name_H-M   'P 1'
#
loop_
_entity.id
_entity.type
_entity.pdbx_description
1 polymer ?
#
loop_
_entity_poly.entity_id
_entity_poly.type
_entity_poly.pdbx_seq_one_letter_code
_entity_poly.pdbx_strand_id
1 'polypeptide(L)'
;MDRRPKSNSRNFTQDIRKGLGIPRKPKTDDKPSHSKGIQCHECEGYGHVRAECATYLKNQKKSLTVSWSDDELSDNEEGIESAKQITALTGICASETDSREEELTYDGLADSYRELCLKSEEVCRTLERQNETISKLQTEKRDNISKINALQEK
;
A
#
# COMPACT_ATOMS: atom_id res chain seq x y z
N MET A 1 25.71 45.02 -17.75
CA MET A 1 24.53 44.20 -17.42
C MET A 1 24.43 44.10 -15.90
N ASP A 2 24.15 45.19 -15.19
CA ASP A 2 22.80 45.71 -14.85
C ASP A 2 21.90 44.74 -14.04
N ARG A 3 21.74 45.11 -12.75
CA ARG A 3 20.49 45.17 -11.96
C ARG A 3 19.90 43.90 -11.28
N ARG A 4 20.22 43.79 -9.98
CA ARG A 4 19.31 43.76 -8.78
C ARG A 4 18.20 42.68 -8.72
N PRO A 5 18.18 41.80 -7.69
CA PRO A 5 16.93 41.16 -7.26
C PRO A 5 16.09 42.18 -6.50
N LYS A 6 14.87 42.44 -6.99
CA LYS A 6 13.91 43.34 -6.34
C LYS A 6 13.12 42.57 -5.29
N SER A 7 13.20 43.09 -4.07
CA SER A 7 12.36 42.78 -2.91
C SER A 7 10.87 42.86 -3.22
N ASN A 8 10.06 42.01 -2.58
CA ASN A 8 8.90 42.54 -1.88
C ASN A 8 8.51 41.67 -0.69
N SER A 9 8.97 42.10 0.48
CA SER A 9 8.30 41.85 1.75
C SER A 9 6.93 42.52 1.72
N ARG A 10 5.86 41.76 1.97
CA ARG A 10 4.62 42.33 2.47
C ARG A 10 4.33 41.75 3.84
N ASN A 11 4.49 42.62 4.81
CA ASN A 11 4.17 42.44 6.21
C ASN A 11 2.66 42.29 6.39
N PHE A 12 2.31 41.31 7.23
CA PHE A 12 1.43 41.46 8.40
C PHE A 12 0.15 42.32 8.25
N THR A 13 -0.99 41.64 8.22
CA THR A 13 -2.20 42.09 8.92
C THR A 13 -2.75 40.94 9.74
N GLN A 14 -2.50 41.00 11.05
CA GLN A 14 -3.29 40.32 12.06
C GLN A 14 -4.70 40.88 11.99
N ASP A 15 -5.71 40.02 11.83
CA ASP A 15 -7.07 40.38 12.18
C ASP A 15 -7.64 39.33 13.14
N ILE A 16 -7.75 39.76 14.38
CA ILE A 16 -8.32 39.04 15.51
C ILE A 16 -9.84 39.27 15.46
N ARG A 17 -10.63 38.22 15.22
CA ARG A 17 -12.03 38.19 15.66
C ARG A 17 -12.23 37.02 16.63
N LYS A 18 -12.68 37.41 17.82
CA LYS A 18 -12.84 36.65 19.06
C LYS A 18 -13.79 35.44 18.93
N GLY A 19 -13.38 34.33 19.52
CA GLY A 19 -14.22 33.22 19.99
C GLY A 19 -13.53 32.58 21.20
N LEU A 20 -14.26 32.35 22.28
CA LEU A 20 -13.79 32.16 23.66
C LEU A 20 -13.20 30.75 23.94
N GLY A 21 -12.13 30.70 24.76
CA GLY A 21 -11.63 29.47 25.43
C GLY A 21 -10.18 29.58 25.97
N ILE A 22 -10.00 29.53 27.29
CA ILE A 22 -8.73 29.71 28.06
C ILE A 22 -8.10 28.32 28.37
N PRO A 23 -6.89 28.20 28.99
CA PRO A 23 -5.50 28.31 28.48
C PRO A 23 -4.70 26.98 28.60
N ARG A 24 -3.49 26.85 27.99
CA ARG A 24 -2.28 26.26 28.64
C ARG A 24 -0.97 26.75 27.97
N LYS A 25 -0.04 27.27 28.78
CA LYS A 25 1.41 27.48 28.50
C LYS A 25 2.20 26.33 29.19
N PRO A 26 3.55 26.18 29.06
CA PRO A 26 4.49 26.43 27.95
C PRO A 26 5.44 25.23 27.65
N LYS A 27 6.09 25.25 26.48
CA LYS A 27 7.43 24.72 26.09
C LYS A 27 7.92 23.34 26.58
N THR A 28 8.21 22.44 25.63
CA THR A 28 9.36 21.50 25.54
C THR A 28 9.50 21.15 24.06
N ASP A 29 10.50 21.68 23.36
CA ASP A 29 11.78 21.05 22.98
C ASP A 29 11.71 19.56 22.58
N ASP A 30 12.52 19.22 21.57
CA ASP A 30 12.88 17.90 21.02
C ASP A 30 12.09 17.27 19.86
N LYS A 31 12.79 17.28 18.71
CA LYS A 31 12.90 16.26 17.63
C LYS A 31 11.80 16.14 16.57
N PRO A 32 12.19 15.88 15.29
CA PRO A 32 11.24 15.76 14.18
C PRO A 32 10.50 14.44 14.29
N SER A 33 9.31 14.46 14.90
CA SER A 33 8.44 13.30 14.99
C SER A 33 7.88 12.96 13.60
N HIS A 34 8.22 11.79 13.08
CA HIS A 34 7.50 11.14 11.98
C HIS A 34 6.13 10.65 12.46
N SER A 35 5.31 11.53 13.02
CA SER A 35 3.97 11.22 13.55
C SER A 35 2.86 11.86 12.71
N LYS A 36 3.09 12.04 11.41
CA LYS A 36 2.01 12.36 10.48
C LYS A 36 1.35 11.03 10.14
N GLY A 37 0.10 10.83 10.55
CA GLY A 37 -0.68 9.63 10.22
C GLY A 37 -0.79 9.42 8.71
N ILE A 38 -1.53 8.41 8.25
CA ILE A 38 -1.69 8.20 6.80
C ILE A 38 -2.33 9.43 6.14
N GLN A 39 -1.73 9.94 5.07
CA GLN A 39 -2.24 11.07 4.29
C GLN A 39 -3.20 10.57 3.22
N CYS A 40 -4.40 11.11 3.18
CA CYS A 40 -5.38 10.86 2.13
C CYS A 40 -5.01 11.65 0.87
N HIS A 41 -4.89 10.97 -0.26
CA HIS A 41 -4.52 11.61 -1.52
C HIS A 41 -5.65 12.46 -2.14
N GLU A 42 -6.91 12.22 -1.76
CA GLU A 42 -8.05 12.96 -2.31
C GLU A 42 -8.27 14.34 -1.70
N CYS A 43 -7.86 14.54 -0.45
CA CYS A 43 -8.05 15.81 0.26
C CYS A 43 -6.78 16.31 0.95
N GLU A 44 -5.66 15.60 0.78
CA GLU A 44 -4.36 15.86 1.39
C GLU A 44 -4.36 15.91 2.93
N GLY A 45 -5.48 15.56 3.57
CA GLY A 45 -5.63 15.49 5.02
C GLY A 45 -5.01 14.22 5.62
N TYR A 46 -4.66 14.26 6.91
CA TYR A 46 -4.02 13.15 7.61
C TYR A 46 -5.01 12.43 8.54
N GLY A 47 -4.86 11.11 8.71
CA GLY A 47 -5.58 10.31 9.70
C GLY A 47 -6.78 9.51 9.19
N HIS A 48 -7.02 9.47 7.88
CA HIS A 48 -8.05 8.62 7.26
C HIS A 48 -7.58 8.12 5.89
N VAL A 49 -8.13 7.00 5.44
CA VAL A 49 -7.84 6.43 4.12
C VAL A 49 -8.87 6.88 3.08
N ARG A 50 -8.58 6.68 1.79
CA ARG A 50 -9.43 7.11 0.66
C ARG A 50 -10.91 6.70 0.82
N ALA A 51 -11.17 5.48 1.31
CA ALA A 51 -12.51 4.95 1.51
C ALA A 51 -13.35 5.73 2.53
N GLU A 52 -12.69 6.38 3.50
CA GLU A 52 -13.33 7.17 4.55
C GLU A 52 -13.36 8.67 4.22
N CYS A 53 -12.75 9.08 3.11
CA CYS A 53 -12.64 10.48 2.71
C CYS A 53 -13.98 11.02 2.22
N ALA A 54 -14.53 12.01 2.93
CA ALA A 54 -15.78 12.65 2.54
C ALA A 54 -15.72 13.28 1.13
N THR A 55 -14.55 13.77 0.70
CA THR A 55 -14.35 14.35 -0.64
C THR A 55 -14.44 13.26 -1.72
N TYR A 56 -13.80 12.12 -1.49
CA TYR A 56 -13.88 10.96 -2.39
C TYR A 56 -15.31 10.42 -2.50
N LEU A 57 -16.00 10.25 -1.36
CA LEU A 57 -17.37 9.75 -1.30
C LEU A 57 -18.38 10.69 -1.99
N LYS A 58 -18.15 12.01 -1.95
CA LYS A 58 -18.96 13.00 -2.69
C LYS A 58 -18.75 12.94 -4.20
N ASN A 59 -17.55 12.55 -4.65
CA ASN A 59 -17.23 12.45 -6.08
C ASN A 59 -17.66 11.11 -6.68
N GLN A 60 -17.66 10.03 -5.90
CA GLN A 60 -18.26 8.73 -6.27
C GLN A 60 -19.75 8.85 -6.64
N LYS A 61 -20.51 9.65 -5.88
CA LYS A 61 -21.94 9.89 -6.17
C LYS A 61 -22.21 10.62 -7.50
N LYS A 62 -21.20 11.24 -8.13
CA LYS A 62 -21.30 11.87 -9.46
C LYS A 62 -20.91 10.92 -10.60
N SER A 63 -20.21 9.84 -10.28
CA SER A 63 -19.69 8.83 -11.23
C SER A 63 -20.60 7.61 -11.38
N LEU A 64 -21.69 7.53 -10.61
CA LEU A 64 -22.60 6.38 -10.57
C LEU A 64 -24.04 6.74 -10.96
N THR A 65 -24.24 7.82 -11.71
CA THR A 65 -25.54 8.05 -12.38
C THR A 65 -25.54 7.28 -13.69
N VAL A 66 -25.68 5.96 -13.60
CA VAL A 66 -26.14 5.13 -14.72
C VAL A 66 -27.66 5.33 -14.80
N SER A 67 -28.07 6.38 -15.51
CA SER A 67 -29.48 6.61 -15.83
C SER A 67 -29.78 5.89 -17.13
N TRP A 68 -30.37 4.70 -17.04
CA TRP A 68 -31.09 4.11 -18.17
C TRP A 68 -32.38 4.90 -18.37
N SER A 69 -32.38 5.85 -19.30
CA SER A 69 -33.57 6.25 -20.05
C SER A 69 -33.15 7.03 -21.28
N ASP A 70 -33.65 6.54 -22.41
CA ASP A 70 -33.66 7.10 -23.76
C ASP A 70 -34.13 8.57 -23.73
N ASP A 71 -33.24 9.51 -24.13
CA ASP A 71 -33.61 10.71 -24.91
C ASP A 71 -32.40 11.64 -25.21
N GLU A 72 -32.28 11.91 -26.52
CA GLU A 72 -31.66 13.03 -27.23
C GLU A 72 -30.13 13.18 -27.33
N LEU A 73 -29.66 12.88 -28.55
CA LEU A 73 -28.38 13.21 -29.16
C LEU A 73 -28.08 14.71 -29.06
N SER A 74 -26.91 15.07 -28.50
CA SER A 74 -26.33 16.40 -28.71
C SER A 74 -25.07 16.27 -29.56
N ASP A 75 -25.25 16.68 -30.81
CA ASP A 75 -24.26 16.83 -31.86
C ASP A 75 -23.15 17.81 -31.45
N ASN A 76 -21.90 17.34 -31.42
CA ASN A 76 -20.76 18.23 -31.55
C ASN A 76 -19.67 17.49 -32.35
N GLU A 77 -19.54 17.91 -33.62
CA GLU A 77 -18.58 17.55 -34.67
C GLU A 77 -17.10 17.83 -34.29
N GLU A 78 -16.68 17.52 -33.07
CA GLU A 78 -15.28 17.55 -32.61
C GLU A 78 -14.84 16.17 -32.05
N GLY A 79 -15.73 15.18 -32.11
CA GLY A 79 -15.53 13.85 -31.54
C GLY A 79 -14.69 12.90 -32.40
N ILE A 80 -14.43 13.22 -33.67
CA ILE A 80 -13.87 12.25 -34.62
C ILE A 80 -12.35 12.11 -34.45
N GLU A 81 -11.64 13.18 -34.09
CA GLU A 81 -10.18 13.16 -33.90
C GLU A 81 -9.79 12.69 -32.49
N SER A 82 -10.56 13.14 -31.48
CA SER A 82 -10.42 12.69 -30.10
C SER A 82 -10.79 11.21 -29.95
N ALA A 83 -11.85 10.71 -30.60
CA ALA A 83 -12.18 9.29 -30.57
C ALA A 83 -11.06 8.42 -31.17
N LYS A 84 -10.45 8.81 -32.29
CA LYS A 84 -9.36 8.05 -32.92
C LYS A 84 -8.10 8.00 -32.04
N GLN A 85 -7.76 9.11 -31.38
CA GLN A 85 -6.61 9.18 -30.49
C GLN A 85 -6.86 8.42 -29.18
N ILE A 86 -8.08 8.47 -28.64
CA ILE A 86 -8.50 7.69 -27.47
C ILE A 86 -8.48 6.19 -27.81
N THR A 87 -8.97 5.76 -28.98
CA THR A 87 -8.92 4.35 -29.40
C THR A 87 -7.50 3.82 -29.53
N ALA A 88 -6.56 4.61 -30.06
CA ALA A 88 -5.15 4.22 -30.20
C ALA A 88 -4.38 4.19 -28.87
N LEU A 89 -4.68 5.09 -27.93
CA LEU A 89 -4.06 5.13 -26.60
C LEU A 89 -4.70 4.15 -25.61
N THR A 90 -5.99 3.84 -25.78
CA THR A 90 -6.74 2.90 -24.94
C THR A 90 -6.68 1.46 -25.48
N GLY A 91 -6.13 1.23 -26.68
CA GLY A 91 -5.87 -0.12 -27.18
C GLY A 91 -7.13 -0.98 -27.27
N ILE A 92 -8.26 -0.39 -27.65
CA ILE A 92 -9.47 -1.17 -27.98
C ILE A 92 -9.29 -1.63 -29.42
N CYS A 93 -8.48 -2.66 -29.62
CA CYS A 93 -8.65 -3.53 -30.76
C CYS A 93 -10.03 -4.17 -30.57
N ALA A 94 -10.99 -3.88 -31.45
CA ALA A 94 -12.12 -4.78 -31.66
C ALA A 94 -11.60 -6.07 -32.35
N SER A 95 -10.67 -6.74 -31.69
CA SER A 95 -10.35 -8.13 -31.97
C SER A 95 -11.38 -8.94 -31.20
N GLU A 96 -12.39 -9.40 -31.92
CA GLU A 96 -13.19 -10.54 -31.53
C GLU A 96 -12.25 -11.71 -31.24
N THR A 97 -11.97 -11.97 -29.96
CA THR A 97 -11.62 -13.28 -29.39
C THR A 97 -11.33 -13.06 -27.92
N ASP A 98 -11.97 -13.87 -27.08
CA ASP A 98 -11.88 -13.93 -25.62
C ASP A 98 -10.61 -13.32 -25.02
N SER A 99 -10.82 -12.45 -24.04
CA SER A 99 -9.93 -12.37 -22.89
C SER A 99 -9.51 -13.80 -22.54
N ARG A 100 -8.26 -14.17 -22.79
CA ARG A 100 -7.68 -15.38 -22.21
C ARG A 100 -7.45 -15.10 -20.71
N GLU A 101 -8.56 -14.85 -20.01
CA GLU A 101 -8.72 -15.28 -18.63
C GLU A 101 -8.66 -16.80 -18.74
N GLU A 102 -7.46 -17.35 -18.60
CA GLU A 102 -7.30 -18.78 -18.42
C GLU A 102 -8.08 -19.13 -17.16
N GLU A 103 -9.36 -19.50 -17.32
CA GLU A 103 -10.25 -19.88 -16.24
C GLU A 103 -9.48 -20.88 -15.38
N LEU A 104 -9.07 -20.44 -14.18
CA LEU A 104 -8.47 -21.32 -13.21
C LEU A 104 -9.54 -22.33 -12.84
N THR A 105 -9.44 -23.51 -13.44
CA THR A 105 -10.33 -24.60 -13.10
C THR A 105 -10.12 -24.93 -11.63
N TYR A 106 -11.21 -25.19 -10.92
CA TYR A 106 -11.16 -25.63 -9.53
C TYR A 106 -10.21 -26.83 -9.36
N ASP A 107 -10.12 -27.67 -10.39
CA ASP A 107 -9.21 -28.81 -10.46
C ASP A 107 -7.72 -28.41 -10.44
N GLY A 108 -7.32 -27.42 -11.24
CA GLY A 108 -5.95 -26.90 -11.24
C GLY A 108 -5.55 -26.26 -9.90
N LEU A 109 -6.51 -25.59 -9.25
CA LEU A 109 -6.30 -25.08 -7.87
C LEU A 109 -6.13 -26.23 -6.88
N ALA A 110 -6.97 -27.27 -6.95
CA ALA A 110 -6.88 -28.43 -6.07
C ALA A 110 -5.56 -29.18 -6.24
N ASP A 111 -5.05 -29.32 -7.47
CA ASP A 111 -3.73 -29.88 -7.75
C ASP A 111 -2.61 -29.08 -7.09
N SER A 112 -2.61 -27.76 -7.26
CA SER A 112 -1.60 -26.89 -6.65
C SER A 112 -1.59 -26.99 -5.13
N TYR A 113 -2.77 -27.11 -4.51
CA TYR A 113 -2.89 -27.27 -3.07
C TYR A 113 -2.36 -28.64 -2.60
N ARG A 114 -2.68 -29.72 -3.34
CA ARG A 114 -2.12 -31.06 -3.07
C ARG A 114 -0.60 -31.04 -3.12
N GLU A 115 -0.02 -30.43 -4.16
CA GLU A 115 1.44 -30.32 -4.30
C GLU A 115 2.06 -29.53 -3.14
N LEU A 116 1.42 -28.42 -2.74
CA LEU A 116 1.86 -27.61 -1.61
C LEU A 116 1.81 -28.40 -0.30
N CYS A 117 0.76 -29.20 -0.06
CA CYS A 117 0.67 -30.07 1.11
C CYS A 117 1.81 -31.10 1.15
N LEU A 118 2.13 -31.74 0.02
CA LEU A 118 3.24 -32.69 -0.07
C LEU A 118 4.59 -32.04 0.23
N LYS A 119 4.83 -30.85 -0.34
CA LYS A 119 6.05 -30.06 -0.06
C LYS A 119 6.13 -29.65 1.40
N SER A 120 5.02 -29.22 2.00
CA SER A 120 4.97 -28.87 3.42
C SER A 120 5.32 -30.07 4.31
N GLU A 121 4.81 -31.26 3.98
CA GLU A 121 5.12 -32.48 4.72
C GLU A 121 6.61 -32.83 4.63
N GLU A 122 7.21 -32.70 3.44
CA GLU A 122 8.65 -32.90 3.27
C GLU A 122 9.48 -31.95 4.13
N VAL A 123 9.11 -30.67 4.18
CA VAL A 123 9.75 -29.68 5.04
C VAL A 123 9.64 -30.10 6.51
N CYS A 124 8.48 -30.55 6.98
CA CYS A 124 8.32 -31.06 8.35
C CYS A 124 9.26 -32.24 8.64
N ARG A 125 9.33 -33.23 7.73
CA ARG A 125 10.23 -34.39 7.88
C ARG A 125 11.71 -33.98 7.92
N THR A 126 12.11 -32.96 7.18
CA THR A 126 13.50 -32.47 7.22
C THR A 126 13.80 -31.73 8.52
N LEU A 127 12.85 -30.94 9.02
CA LEU A 127 12.97 -30.21 10.28
C LEU A 127 13.09 -31.17 11.49
N GLU A 128 12.34 -32.28 11.49
CA GLU A 128 12.46 -33.32 12.52
C GLU A 128 13.87 -33.94 12.55
N ARG A 129 14.41 -34.34 11.39
CA ARG A 129 15.78 -34.87 11.29
C ARG A 129 16.84 -33.87 11.75
N GLN A 130 16.66 -32.60 11.41
CA GLN A 130 17.55 -31.53 11.86
C GLN A 130 17.48 -31.38 13.39
N ASN A 131 16.29 -31.39 13.99
CA ASN A 131 16.12 -31.33 15.44
C ASN A 131 16.80 -32.50 16.15
N GLU A 132 16.64 -33.73 15.66
CA GLU A 132 17.34 -34.90 16.22
C GLU A 132 18.86 -34.74 16.18
N THR A 133 19.38 -34.25 15.05
CA THR A 133 20.82 -34.00 14.87
C THR A 133 21.32 -32.94 15.85
N ILE A 134 20.56 -31.84 16.01
CA ILE A 134 20.88 -30.78 16.98
C ILE A 134 20.89 -31.34 18.40
N SER A 135 19.89 -32.15 18.78
CA SER A 135 19.85 -32.78 20.11
C SER A 135 21.08 -33.65 20.36
N LYS A 136 21.48 -34.49 19.39
CA LYS A 136 22.69 -35.32 19.48
C LYS A 136 23.96 -34.48 19.65
N LEU A 137 24.13 -33.44 18.84
CA LEU A 137 25.28 -32.54 18.94
C LEU A 137 25.31 -31.78 20.27
N GLN A 138 24.15 -31.38 20.81
CA GLN A 138 24.06 -30.76 22.13
C GLN A 138 24.46 -31.73 23.25
N THR A 139 24.10 -33.02 23.14
CA THR A 139 24.54 -34.03 24.10
C THR A 139 26.03 -34.24 24.06
N GLU A 140 26.61 -34.45 22.86
CA GLU A 140 28.06 -34.63 22.70
C GLU A 140 28.84 -33.39 23.18
N LYS A 141 28.35 -32.18 22.88
CA LYS A 141 28.94 -30.94 23.38
C LYS A 141 29.02 -30.94 24.91
N ARG A 142 27.94 -31.33 25.59
CA ARG A 142 27.90 -31.37 27.05
C ARG A 142 28.90 -32.38 27.60
N ASP A 143 28.93 -33.57 27.02
CA ASP A 143 29.84 -34.64 27.45
C ASP A 143 31.31 -34.25 27.25
N ASN A 144 31.62 -33.60 26.13
CA ASN A 144 32.96 -33.10 25.84
C ASN A 144 33.37 -31.99 26.81
N ILE A 145 32.47 -31.06 27.15
CA ILE A 145 32.71 -30.05 28.18
C ILE A 145 33.00 -30.70 29.54
N SER A 146 32.19 -31.69 29.95
CA SER A 146 32.42 -32.42 31.19
C SER A 146 33.79 -33.12 31.22
N LYS A 147 34.21 -33.73 30.11
CA LYS A 147 35.54 -34.36 29.98
C LYS A 147 36.66 -33.34 30.10
N ILE A 148 36.53 -32.18 29.46
CA ILE A 148 37.53 -31.11 29.53
C ILE A 148 37.70 -30.63 30.97
N ASN A 149 36.59 -30.36 31.67
CA ASN A 149 36.63 -29.90 33.06
C ASN A 149 37.31 -30.95 33.97
N ALA A 150 36.99 -32.23 33.81
CA ALA A 150 37.61 -33.30 34.59
C ALA A 150 39.13 -33.44 34.35
N LEU A 151 39.61 -33.07 33.16
CA LEU A 151 41.05 -33.02 32.86
C LEU A 151 41.72 -31.77 33.44
N GLN A 152 40.99 -30.66 33.59
CA GLN A 152 41.50 -29.42 34.17
C GLN A 152 41.60 -29.46 35.70
N GLU A 153 40.83 -30.32 36.36
CA GLU A 153 40.85 -30.52 37.82
C GLU A 153 41.94 -31.49 38.31
N LYS A 154 42.74 -32.07 37.41
CA LYS A 154 43.91 -32.92 37.71
C LYS A 154 45.22 -32.16 37.58
#